data_AF-A0A821HBY5-F1
#
_entry.id   AF-A0A821HBY5-F1
#
_cell.length_a   1.000
_cell.length_b   1.000
_cell.length_c   1.000
_cell.angle_alpha   90.00
_cell.angle_beta   90.00
_cell.angle_gamma   90.00
#
_symmetry.space_group_name_H-M   'P 1'
#
loop_
_entity.id
_entity.type
_entity.pdbx_description
1 polymer ?
#
loop_
_entity_poly.entity_id
_entity_poly.type
_entity_poly.pdbx_seq_one_letter_code
_entity_poly.pdbx_strand_id
1 'polypeptide(L)' 'MIPREGAILALLRFLEENSYRGKIGSLQIDSIMKLARLVIDNNCFVYNNTYYKQSRGGAMG' A
#
# COMPACT_ATOMS: atom_id res chain seq x y z
N MET A 1 10.39 5.45 9.87
CA MET A 1 9.61 4.38 9.22
C MET A 1 8.16 4.57 9.66
N ILE A 2 7.21 4.71 8.74
CA ILE A 2 5.79 4.80 9.12
C ILE A 2 5.38 3.39 9.60
N PRO A 3 4.80 3.23 10.80
CA PRO A 3 4.27 1.95 11.25
C PRO A 3 3.27 1.39 10.25
N ARG A 4 3.22 0.06 10.07
CA ARG A 4 2.34 -0.62 9.10
C ARG A 4 0.90 -0.12 9.19
N GLU A 5 0.35 -0.09 10.40
CA GLU A 5 -1.01 0.38 10.68
C GLU A 5 -1.18 1.85 10.31
N GLY A 6 -0.18 2.68 10.62
CA GLY A 6 -0.16 4.10 10.27
C GLY A 6 -0.13 4.33 8.75
N ALA A 7 0.61 3.51 8.01
CA ALA A 7 0.70 3.59 6.55
C ALA A 7 -0.63 3.18 5.89
N ILE A 8 -1.26 2.11 6.38
CA ILE A 8 -2.58 1.65 5.90
C ILE A 8 -3.65 2.71 6.18
N LEU A 9 -3.65 3.32 7.37
CA LEU A 9 -4.60 4.37 7.73
C LEU A 9 -4.41 5.65 6.90
N ALA A 10 -3.15 6.07 6.71
CA ALA A 10 -2.84 7.23 5.88
C ALA A 10 -3.26 7.01 4.43
N LEU A 11 -3.01 5.81 3.88
CA LEU A 11 -3.46 5.45 2.55
C LEU A 11 -4.98 5.46 2.44
N LEU A 12 -5.70 4.88 3.41
CA LEU A 12 -7.17 4.87 3.39
C LEU A 12 -7.73 6.29 3.33
N ARG A 13 -7.24 7.19 4.20
CA ARG A 13 -7.67 8.60 4.21
C ARG A 13 -7.42 9.29 2.86
N PHE A 14 -6.22 9.08 2.31
CA PHE A 14 -5.88 9.63 1.00
C PHE A 14 -6.81 9.12 -0.10
N LEU A 15 -7.14 7.83 -0.11
CA LEU A 15 -8.04 7.24 -1.09
C LEU A 15 -9.48 7.75 -0.91
N GLU A 16 -9.95 7.91 0.32
CA GLU A 16 -11.28 8.47 0.60
C GLU A 16 -11.42 9.90 0.08
N GLU A 17 -10.45 10.76 0.35
CA GLU A 17 -10.40 12.16 -0.09
C GLU A 17 -10.40 12.31 -1.62
N ASN A 18 -9.76 11.37 -2.33
CA ASN A 18 -9.60 11.41 -3.78
C ASN A 18 -10.58 10.49 -4.53
N SER A 19 -11.49 9.84 -3.82
CA SER A 19 -12.47 8.94 -4.45
C SER A 19 -13.72 9.67 -4.89
N TYR A 20 -14.30 9.18 -5.99
CA TYR A 20 -15.66 9.52 -6.36
C TYR A 20 -16.58 8.33 -6.05
N ARG A 21 -17.49 8.51 -5.09
CA ARG A 21 -18.42 7.45 -4.63
C ARG A 21 -17.71 6.15 -4.20
N GLY A 22 -16.59 6.27 -3.48
CA GLY A 22 -15.83 5.12 -2.97
C GLY A 22 -15.04 4.36 -4.04
N LYS A 23 -14.77 5.01 -5.18
CA LYS A 23 -13.99 4.45 -6.28
C LYS A 23 -12.94 5.43 -6.79
N ILE A 24 -11.87 4.89 -7.34
CA ILE A 24 -10.86 5.62 -8.12
C ILE A 24 -10.83 4.98 -9.51
N GLY A 25 -11.29 5.72 -10.52
CA GLY A 25 -11.56 5.17 -11.84
C GLY A 25 -12.58 4.03 -11.78
N SER A 26 -12.18 2.83 -12.22
CA SER A 26 -12.99 1.61 -12.17
C SER A 26 -12.81 0.79 -10.89
N LEU A 27 -11.85 1.13 -10.04
CA LEU A 27 -11.47 0.33 -8.87
C LEU A 27 -12.17 0.81 -7.60
N GLN A 28 -12.69 -0.13 -6.80
CA GLN A 28 -13.20 0.18 -5.47
C GLN A 28 -12.05 0.39 -4.49
N ILE A 29 -12.22 1.32 -3.54
CA ILE A 29 -11.23 1.56 -2.47
C ILE A 29 -10.89 0.25 -1.74
N ASP A 30 -11.87 -0.61 -1.44
CA ASP A 30 -11.63 -1.89 -0.77
C ASP A 30 -10.67 -2.80 -1.55
N SER A 31 -10.79 -2.84 -2.88
CA SER A 31 -9.88 -3.60 -3.74
C SER A 31 -8.46 -3.03 -3.70
N ILE A 32 -8.32 -1.71 -3.76
CA ILE A 32 -7.02 -1.02 -3.66
C ILE A 32 -6.38 -1.29 -2.29
N MET A 33 -7.17 -1.22 -1.21
CA MET A 33 -6.71 -1.47 0.15
C MET A 33 -6.25 -2.92 0.35
N LYS A 34 -6.95 -3.91 -0.22
CA LYS A 34 -6.53 -5.31 -0.18
C LYS A 34 -5.19 -5.53 -0.90
N LEU A 35 -5.00 -4.90 -2.06
CA LEU A 35 -3.74 -4.97 -2.80
C LEU A 35 -2.60 -4.28 -2.04
N ALA A 36 -2.85 -3.08 -1.51
CA ALA A 36 -1.86 -2.34 -0.74
C ALA A 36 -1.44 -3.10 0.53
N ARG A 37 -2.39 -3.72 1.25
CA ARG A 37 -2.10 -4.62 2.37
C ARG A 37 -1.21 -5.78 1.95
N LEU A 38 -1.51 -6.43 0.83
CA LEU A 38 -0.65 -7.52 0.33
C LEU A 38 0.79 -7.04 0.10
N VAL A 39 0.99 -5.86 -0.49
CA VAL A 39 2.32 -5.28 -0.72
C VAL A 39 3.04 -4.93 0.59
N ILE A 40 2.35 -4.25 1.51
CA ILE A 40 2.89 -3.81 2.81
C ILE A 40 3.16 -5.00 3.74
N ASP A 41 2.27 -5.99 3.76
CA ASP A 41 2.37 -7.18 4.60
C ASP A 41 3.49 -8.09 4.13
N ASN A 42 3.64 -8.24 2.82
CA ASN A 42 4.73 -9.01 2.23
C ASN A 42 6.04 -8.21 2.14
N ASN A 43 6.01 -6.91 2.44
CA ASN A 43 7.15 -6.01 2.37
C ASN A 43 7.85 -6.11 1.00
N CYS A 44 7.02 -6.14 -0.05
CA CYS A 44 7.46 -6.27 -1.42
C CYS A 44 7.61 -4.89 -2.05
N PHE A 45 8.70 -4.64 -2.76
CA PHE A 45 8.92 -3.40 -3.50
C PHE A 45 9.53 -3.69 -4.87
N VAL A 46 9.41 -2.75 -5.80
CA VAL A 46 9.98 -2.85 -7.13
C VAL A 46 11.18 -1.93 -7.23
N TYR A 47 12.30 -2.48 -7.69
CA TYR A 47 13.50 -1.73 -8.06
C TYR A 47 14.04 -2.29 -9.38
N ASN A 48 14.39 -1.43 -10.33
CA ASN A 48 14.89 -1.85 -11.65
C ASN A 48 14.05 -2.97 -12.32
N ASN A 49 12.73 -2.80 -12.34
CA ASN A 49 11.76 -3.76 -12.90
C ASN A 49 11.80 -5.18 -12.29
N THR A 50 12.37 -5.32 -11.08
CA THR A 50 12.47 -6.59 -10.34
C THR A 50 11.74 -6.47 -9.02
N TYR A 51 10.98 -7.50 -8.65
CA TYR A 51 10.25 -7.56 -7.38
C TYR A 51 11.14 -8.13 -6.28
N TYR A 52 11.33 -7.35 -5.21
CA TYR A 52 12.10 -7.74 -4.04
C TYR A 52 11.16 -7.95 -2.85
N LYS A 53 11.44 -8.96 -2.03
CA LYS A 53 10.73 -9.23 -0.78
C LYS A 53 11.68 -9.02 0.38
N GLN A 54 11.40 -8.06 1.25
CA GLN A 54 12.23 -7.82 2.42
C GLN A 54 11.97 -8.91 3.47
N SER A 55 12.97 -9.75 3.74
CA SER A 55 12.83 -10.95 4.57
C SER A 55 12.76 -10.67 6.07
N ARG A 56 13.40 -9.60 6.58
CA ARG A 56 13.34 -9.12 7.98
C ARG A 56 13.57 -7.61 8.06
N GLY A 57 13.05 -6.97 9.12
CA GLY A 57 13.00 -5.52 9.33
C GLY A 57 14.37 -4.81 9.45
N GLY A 58 15.14 -4.76 8.38
CA GLY A 58 16.20 -3.78 8.17
C GLY A 58 15.64 -2.56 7.45
N ALA A 59 16.03 -1.37 7.88
CA ALA A 59 15.78 -0.16 7.10
C ALA A 59 16.37 -0.36 5.70
N MET A 60 15.54 -0.23 4.66
CA MET A 60 16.08 0.04 3.32
C MET A 60 16.69 1.44 3.38
N GLY A 61 18.02 1.48 3.47
CA GLY A 61 18.81 2.69 3.22
C GLY A 61 18.82 3.01 1.74
#